data_AF-A0A7W1NPJ7-F1
#
_entry.id   AF-A0A7W1NPJ7-F1
#
_cell.length_a   1.000
_cell.length_b   1.000
_cell.length_c   1.000
_cell.angle_alpha   90.00
_cell.angle_beta   90.00
_cell.angle_gamma   90.00
#
_symmetry.space_group_name_H-M   'P 1'
#
loop_
_entity.id
_entity.type
_entity.pdbx_description
1 polymer ?
#
loop_
_entity_poly.entity_id
_entity_poly.type
_entity_poly.pdbx_seq_one_letter_code
_entity_poly.pdbx_strand_id
1 'polypeptide(L)'
;MSRLLLKFTLFLAFILTITSLAAGALGSTQPHNSVLSGFTEGCESQPSPCLYGILPGVTSIAFAQKQLEANGYKIYNTISDSPHFYFRGDAKTETCSDIQMSTRNDGTTVSAISLSGCKGIVLGDLSFLGFPEKIRQGYMKLGHYFVAEIAEANKLDRVRQWSPYSQINSVSMGKEMDLLGNSWHGFVPDWRYCQLEPSYVDCPQ
;
A
#
# COMPACT_ATOMS: atom_id res chain seq x y z
N MET A 1 -35.68 -24.49 -31.03
CA MET A 1 -34.31 -24.26 -30.53
C MET A 1 -34.12 -22.87 -29.90
N SER A 2 -34.61 -21.78 -30.51
CA SER A 2 -34.50 -20.41 -29.95
C SER A 2 -35.04 -20.24 -28.52
N ARG A 3 -36.17 -20.88 -28.18
CA ARG A 3 -36.75 -20.83 -26.82
C ARG A 3 -35.88 -21.48 -25.73
N LEU A 4 -35.11 -22.52 -26.08
CA LEU A 4 -34.19 -23.17 -25.14
C LEU A 4 -32.95 -22.31 -24.92
N LEU A 5 -32.41 -21.73 -25.99
CA LEU A 5 -31.28 -20.80 -25.92
C LEU A 5 -31.61 -19.57 -25.06
N LEU A 6 -32.77 -18.94 -25.27
CA LEU A 6 -33.19 -17.78 -24.47
C LEU A 6 -33.29 -18.11 -22.97
N LYS A 7 -33.90 -19.26 -22.62
CA LYS A 7 -34.00 -19.69 -21.21
C LYS A 7 -32.62 -19.93 -20.61
N PHE A 8 -31.72 -20.55 -21.36
CA PHE A 8 -30.35 -20.78 -20.91
C PHE A 8 -29.58 -19.48 -20.71
N THR A 9 -29.67 -18.53 -21.65
CA THR A 9 -29.02 -17.21 -21.53
C THR A 9 -29.55 -16.43 -20.33
N LEU A 10 -30.86 -16.42 -20.10
CA LEU A 10 -31.46 -15.76 -18.93
C LEU A 10 -30.98 -16.39 -17.61
N PHE A 11 -30.91 -17.71 -17.56
CA PHE A 11 -30.39 -18.42 -16.38
C PHE A 11 -28.92 -18.10 -16.12
N LEU A 12 -28.09 -18.08 -17.16
CA LEU A 12 -26.66 -17.75 -17.03
C LEU A 12 -26.46 -16.30 -16.58
N ALA A 13 -27.20 -15.35 -17.17
CA ALA A 13 -27.16 -13.94 -16.79
C ALA A 13 -27.59 -13.72 -15.33
N PHE A 14 -28.62 -14.45 -14.89
CA PHE A 14 -29.07 -14.42 -13.52
C PHE A 14 -28.00 -14.93 -12.52
N ILE A 15 -27.37 -16.06 -12.82
CA ILE A 15 -26.26 -16.60 -12.00
C ILE A 15 -25.12 -15.59 -11.92
N LEU A 16 -24.67 -15.06 -13.06
CA LEU A 16 -23.57 -14.10 -13.12
C LEU A 16 -23.88 -12.87 -12.28
N THR A 17 -25.10 -12.31 -12.41
CA THR A 17 -25.53 -11.15 -11.63
C THR A 17 -25.53 -11.43 -10.13
N ILE A 18 -26.05 -12.58 -9.70
CA ILE A 18 -26.03 -12.98 -8.28
C ILE A 18 -24.60 -13.13 -7.79
N THR A 19 -23.73 -13.80 -8.55
CA THR A 19 -22.33 -14.01 -8.15
C THR A 19 -21.56 -12.69 -8.06
N SER A 20 -21.81 -11.73 -8.96
CA SER A 20 -21.20 -10.40 -8.90
C SER A 20 -21.69 -9.61 -7.68
N LEU A 21 -22.99 -9.66 -7.38
CA LEU A 21 -23.55 -9.01 -6.18
C LEU A 21 -23.01 -9.64 -4.90
N ALA A 22 -22.96 -10.98 -4.84
CA ALA A 22 -22.41 -11.71 -3.70
C ALA A 22 -20.91 -11.41 -3.53
N ALA A 23 -20.13 -11.37 -4.62
CA ALA A 23 -18.72 -11.01 -4.57
C ALA A 23 -18.51 -9.57 -4.07
N GLY A 24 -19.34 -8.62 -4.52
CA GLY A 24 -19.29 -7.23 -4.03
C GLY A 24 -19.66 -7.12 -2.56
N ALA A 25 -20.75 -7.78 -2.14
CA ALA A 25 -21.17 -7.80 -0.73
C ALA A 25 -20.09 -8.44 0.16
N LEU A 26 -19.59 -9.63 -0.21
CA LEU A 26 -18.56 -10.34 0.53
C LEU A 26 -17.24 -9.55 0.58
N GLY A 27 -16.84 -8.95 -0.54
CA GLY A 27 -15.65 -8.10 -0.62
C GLY A 27 -15.76 -6.86 0.26
N SER A 28 -16.95 -6.27 0.39
CA SER A 28 -17.18 -5.13 1.30
C SER A 28 -17.24 -5.51 2.78
N THR A 29 -17.56 -6.77 3.08
CA THR A 29 -17.62 -7.30 4.46
C THR A 29 -16.32 -7.92 4.95
N GLN A 30 -15.31 -8.07 4.08
CA GLN A 30 -14.02 -8.55 4.51
C GLN A 30 -13.48 -7.55 5.54
N PRO A 31 -13.19 -7.99 6.78
CA PRO A 31 -12.70 -7.07 7.81
C PRO A 31 -11.48 -6.37 7.24
N HIS A 32 -11.51 -5.03 7.26
CA HIS A 32 -10.35 -4.26 6.85
C HIS A 32 -9.15 -4.80 7.63
N ASN A 33 -8.08 -5.12 6.89
CA ASN A 33 -6.85 -5.57 7.49
C ASN A 33 -6.50 -4.56 8.60
N SER A 34 -6.36 -4.99 9.84
CA SER A 34 -6.32 -4.10 11.01
C SER A 34 -5.20 -3.08 10.93
N VAL A 35 -4.16 -3.36 10.15
CA VAL A 35 -3.05 -2.45 9.84
C VAL A 35 -3.38 -1.30 8.92
N LEU A 36 -4.41 -1.48 8.10
CA LEU A 36 -4.89 -0.44 7.22
C LEU A 36 -5.89 0.49 7.92
N SER A 37 -6.35 0.13 9.12
CA SER A 37 -7.21 1.00 9.95
C SER A 37 -6.57 2.36 10.19
N GLY A 38 -5.24 2.42 10.35
CA GLY A 38 -4.54 3.69 10.48
C GLY A 38 -4.73 4.62 9.28
N PHE A 39 -4.94 4.11 8.07
CA PHE A 39 -5.17 4.97 6.90
C PHE A 39 -6.59 5.51 6.80
N THR A 40 -7.52 5.00 7.62
CA THR A 40 -8.92 5.44 7.62
C THR A 40 -9.27 6.21 8.89
N GLU A 41 -8.79 5.77 10.05
CA GLU A 41 -9.08 6.36 11.35
C GLU A 41 -8.51 7.79 11.45
N GLY A 42 -9.39 8.77 11.66
CA GLY A 42 -9.00 10.18 11.79
C GLY A 42 -8.66 10.86 10.47
N CYS A 43 -8.93 10.23 9.33
CA CYS A 43 -8.63 10.71 7.99
C CYS A 43 -9.88 11.06 7.16
N GLU A 44 -11.08 11.01 7.73
CA GLU A 44 -12.37 11.08 7.02
C GLU A 44 -12.60 12.40 6.26
N SER A 45 -11.95 13.49 6.68
CA SER A 45 -12.08 14.82 6.08
C SER A 45 -10.77 15.35 5.48
N GLN A 46 -9.78 14.47 5.30
CA GLN A 46 -8.42 14.86 4.95
C GLN A 46 -8.02 14.29 3.58
N PRO A 47 -7.20 15.01 2.79
CA PRO A 47 -6.66 14.45 1.56
C PRO A 47 -5.73 13.27 1.87
N SER A 48 -5.83 12.19 1.09
CA SER A 48 -4.87 11.08 1.12
C SER A 48 -3.50 11.57 0.61
N PRO A 49 -2.36 11.20 1.25
CA PRO A 49 -2.19 10.17 2.27
C PRO A 49 -2.36 10.67 3.70
N CYS A 50 -2.91 9.82 4.58
CA CYS A 50 -3.08 10.11 6.00
C CYS A 50 -2.93 8.83 6.83
N LEU A 51 -2.34 8.94 8.03
CA LEU A 51 -2.22 7.83 8.99
C LEU A 51 -2.60 8.30 10.39
N TYR A 52 -3.68 7.80 10.98
CA TYR A 52 -4.25 8.20 12.26
C TYR A 52 -4.52 9.71 12.35
N GLY A 53 -4.85 10.37 11.24
CA GLY A 53 -4.96 11.82 11.15
C GLY A 53 -3.64 12.57 10.93
N ILE A 54 -2.52 11.86 10.73
CA ILE A 54 -1.21 12.46 10.45
C ILE A 54 -1.04 12.61 8.93
N LEU A 55 -1.02 13.86 8.48
CA LEU A 55 -0.76 14.26 7.11
C LEU A 55 0.69 14.76 6.92
N PRO A 56 1.50 14.10 6.07
CA PRO A 56 2.81 14.62 5.68
C PRO A 56 2.71 16.02 5.07
N GLY A 57 3.62 16.92 5.46
CA GLY A 57 3.70 18.31 5.03
C GLY A 57 2.78 19.27 5.79
N VAL A 58 1.82 18.76 6.56
CA VAL A 58 0.82 19.57 7.28
C VAL A 58 0.90 19.37 8.78
N THR A 59 1.05 18.13 9.23
CA THR A 59 0.96 17.79 10.66
C THR A 59 2.27 18.09 11.39
N SER A 60 2.16 18.69 12.58
CA SER A 60 3.32 18.96 13.43
C SER A 60 3.87 17.67 14.05
N ILE A 61 5.18 17.64 14.30
CA ILE A 61 5.84 16.47 14.91
C ILE A 61 5.27 16.16 16.29
N ALA A 62 5.02 17.19 17.10
CA ALA A 62 4.47 17.01 18.46
C ALA A 62 3.07 16.38 18.44
N PHE A 63 2.21 16.78 17.49
CA PHE A 63 0.90 16.15 17.31
C PHE A 63 1.05 14.70 16.84
N ALA A 64 1.90 14.47 15.83
CA ALA A 64 2.13 13.14 15.28
C ALA A 64 2.67 12.15 16.33
N GLN A 65 3.62 12.58 17.17
CA GLN A 65 4.13 11.80 18.29
C GLN A 65 3.02 11.39 19.25
N LYS A 66 2.23 12.37 19.73
CA LYS A 66 1.12 12.12 20.65
C LYS A 66 0.10 11.15 20.03
N GLN A 67 -0.16 11.28 18.74
CA GLN A 67 -1.11 10.44 18.03
C GLN A 67 -0.61 9.01 17.88
N LEU A 68 0.67 8.81 17.55
CA LEU A 68 1.28 7.48 17.49
C LEU A 68 1.32 6.81 18.88
N GLU A 69 1.65 7.58 19.93
CA GLU A 69 1.61 7.10 21.32
C GLU A 69 0.22 6.67 21.77
N ALA A 70 -0.81 7.45 21.41
CA ALA A 70 -2.21 7.09 21.68
C ALA A 70 -2.64 5.78 21.00
N ASN A 71 -1.98 5.42 19.90
CA ASN A 71 -2.20 4.18 19.15
C ASN A 71 -1.21 3.06 19.53
N GLY A 72 -0.51 3.18 20.65
CA GLY A 72 0.34 2.11 21.21
C GLY A 72 1.74 2.02 20.62
N TYR A 73 2.20 3.05 19.89
CA TYR A 73 3.56 3.15 19.41
C TYR A 73 4.43 3.97 20.36
N LYS A 74 5.61 3.46 20.73
CA LYS A 74 6.55 4.15 21.63
C LYS A 74 7.81 4.54 20.89
N ILE A 75 8.29 5.74 21.15
CA ILE A 75 9.61 6.18 20.67
C ILE A 75 10.67 5.29 21.34
N TYR A 76 11.48 4.61 20.54
CA TYR A 76 12.58 3.78 21.05
C TYR A 76 13.96 4.31 20.64
N ASN A 77 14.02 5.16 19.62
CA ASN A 77 15.26 5.78 19.19
C ASN A 77 15.01 7.19 18.64
N THR A 78 15.77 8.15 19.18
CA THR A 78 15.93 9.49 18.65
C THR A 78 17.41 9.70 18.42
N ILE A 79 17.83 9.72 17.17
CA ILE A 79 19.22 10.07 16.83
C ILE A 79 19.27 11.59 16.87
N SER A 80 20.02 12.18 17.82
CA SER A 80 19.99 13.62 18.14
C SER A 80 20.26 14.57 16.96
N ASP A 81 20.87 14.08 15.87
CA ASP A 81 21.16 14.84 14.66
C ASP A 81 20.44 14.29 13.41
N SER A 82 19.46 13.41 13.59
CA SER A 82 18.72 12.82 12.49
C SER A 82 17.34 13.46 12.39
N PRO A 83 16.85 13.75 11.16
CA PRO A 83 15.47 14.17 10.94
C PRO A 83 14.48 13.00 11.10
N HIS A 84 14.84 11.93 11.82
CA HIS A 84 14.08 10.70 11.93
C HIS A 84 13.72 10.37 13.38
N PHE A 85 12.46 10.03 13.59
CA PHE A 85 11.93 9.47 14.81
C PHE A 85 11.54 8.02 14.55
N TYR A 86 11.99 7.11 15.42
CA TYR A 86 11.67 5.70 15.31
C TYR A 86 10.75 5.28 16.44
N PHE A 87 9.60 4.76 16.05
CA PHE A 87 8.58 4.25 16.94
C PHE A 87 8.45 2.74 16.77
N ARG A 88 8.19 2.06 17.87
CA ARG A 88 7.92 0.63 17.90
C ARG A 88 6.58 0.39 18.55
N GLY A 89 5.76 -0.40 17.88
CA GLY A 89 4.47 -0.80 18.39
C GLY A 89 4.59 -1.82 19.53
N ASP A 90 3.65 -1.79 20.47
CA ASP A 90 3.52 -2.82 21.50
C ASP A 90 3.08 -4.16 20.89
N ALA A 91 3.15 -5.27 21.63
CA ALA A 91 2.74 -6.59 21.11
C ALA A 91 1.29 -6.66 20.58
N LYS A 92 0.44 -5.68 20.93
CA LYS A 92 -0.95 -5.55 20.45
C LYS A 92 -1.06 -4.91 19.07
N THR A 93 -0.07 -4.14 18.63
CA THR A 93 -0.01 -3.61 17.27
C THR A 93 0.55 -4.72 16.39
N GLU A 94 -0.24 -5.78 16.17
CA GLU A 94 0.23 -7.07 15.63
C GLU A 94 0.76 -6.99 14.19
N THR A 95 0.68 -5.83 13.55
CA THR A 95 0.59 -5.79 12.11
C THR A 95 1.69 -5.00 11.39
N CYS A 96 2.26 -3.94 11.96
CA CYS A 96 3.57 -3.39 11.55
C CYS A 96 4.35 -3.05 12.81
N SER A 97 5.57 -3.60 12.95
CA SER A 97 6.33 -3.51 14.18
C SER A 97 6.95 -2.14 14.41
N ASP A 98 7.37 -1.46 13.35
CA ASP A 98 8.13 -0.22 13.44
C ASP A 98 7.54 0.86 12.52
N ILE A 99 7.55 2.09 13.00
CA ILE A 99 7.21 3.30 12.23
C ILE A 99 8.42 4.23 12.26
N GLN A 100 8.92 4.60 11.09
CA GLN A 100 9.88 5.66 10.92
C GLN A 100 9.15 6.92 10.45
N MET A 101 9.26 8.00 11.22
CA MET A 101 8.72 9.31 10.87
C MET A 101 9.88 10.25 10.53
N SER A 102 9.83 10.85 9.35
CA SER A 102 10.81 11.84 8.91
C SER A 102 10.27 13.25 9.11
N THR A 103 11.16 14.20 9.38
CA THR A 103 10.83 15.62 9.52
C THR A 103 11.24 16.40 8.28
N ARG A 104 10.64 17.57 8.11
CA ARG A 104 11.13 18.55 7.14
C ARG A 104 12.37 19.25 7.69
N ASN A 105 13.13 19.92 6.81
CA ASN A 105 14.33 20.69 7.19
C ASN A 105 14.06 21.77 8.26
N ASP A 106 12.80 22.22 8.41
CA ASP A 106 12.40 23.14 9.48
C ASP A 106 12.27 22.48 10.86
N GLY A 107 12.27 21.14 10.92
CA GLY A 107 12.13 20.39 12.16
C GLY A 107 10.77 20.56 12.85
N THR A 108 9.75 21.07 12.15
CA THR A 108 8.42 21.37 12.74
C THR A 108 7.32 20.44 12.24
N THR A 109 7.42 20.01 10.98
CA THR A 109 6.39 19.19 10.32
C THR A 109 6.90 17.82 9.91
N VAL A 110 6.00 16.84 9.89
CA VAL A 110 6.27 15.51 9.35
C VAL A 110 6.45 15.61 7.85
N SER A 111 7.54 15.08 7.29
CA SER A 111 7.77 15.06 5.83
C SER A 111 7.37 13.73 5.19
N ALA A 112 7.56 12.63 5.91
CA ALA A 112 7.22 11.27 5.47
C ALA A 112 7.01 10.34 6.66
N ILE A 113 6.26 9.26 6.46
CA ILE A 113 6.04 8.17 7.40
C ILE A 113 6.26 6.86 6.66
N SER A 114 7.04 5.96 7.25
CA SER A 114 7.30 4.62 6.73
C SER A 114 6.97 3.59 7.79
N LEU A 115 6.04 2.69 7.50
CA LEU A 115 5.71 1.52 8.31
C LEU A 115 6.56 0.34 7.80
N SER A 116 7.15 -0.43 8.71
CA SER A 116 7.96 -1.60 8.36
C SER A 116 7.70 -2.78 9.30
N GLY A 117 8.19 -3.96 8.90
CA GLY A 117 7.91 -5.21 9.59
C GLY A 117 6.43 -5.57 9.53
N CYS A 118 5.78 -5.21 8.43
CA CYS A 118 4.36 -5.45 8.27
C CYS A 118 4.07 -6.93 8.02
N LYS A 119 3.07 -7.49 8.71
CA LYS A 119 2.66 -8.90 8.61
C LYS A 119 1.23 -9.01 8.16
N GLY A 120 0.98 -9.88 7.18
CA GLY A 120 -0.37 -10.16 6.70
C GLY A 120 -0.95 -9.08 5.80
N ILE A 121 -0.17 -8.06 5.42
CA ILE A 121 -0.55 -7.13 4.34
C ILE A 121 -0.18 -7.79 3.01
N VAL A 122 -1.15 -7.85 2.11
CA VAL A 122 -0.88 -8.21 0.71
C VAL A 122 -1.07 -7.04 -0.22
N LEU A 123 -0.48 -7.11 -1.41
CA LEU A 123 -0.55 -6.06 -2.41
C LEU A 123 -2.00 -5.68 -2.78
N GLY A 124 -2.90 -6.66 -2.85
CA GLY A 124 -4.32 -6.42 -3.11
C GLY A 124 -4.99 -5.54 -2.05
N ASP A 125 -4.51 -5.61 -0.80
CA ASP A 125 -5.02 -4.79 0.30
C ASP A 125 -4.71 -3.31 0.08
N LEU A 126 -3.70 -2.95 -0.71
CA LEU A 126 -3.31 -1.55 -0.94
C LEU A 126 -4.13 -0.86 -2.04
N SER A 127 -5.06 -1.57 -2.68
CA SER A 127 -5.87 -1.04 -3.78
C SER A 127 -6.71 0.20 -3.43
N PHE A 128 -7.12 0.35 -2.16
CA PHE A 128 -7.84 1.54 -1.69
C PHE A 128 -6.95 2.78 -1.56
N LEU A 129 -5.62 2.62 -1.45
CA LEU A 129 -4.67 3.73 -1.43
C LEU A 129 -4.37 4.26 -2.84
N GLY A 130 -4.79 3.52 -3.87
CA GLY A 130 -4.55 3.83 -5.27
C GLY A 130 -4.02 2.62 -6.03
N PHE A 131 -3.91 2.77 -7.34
CA PHE A 131 -3.26 1.76 -8.17
C PHE A 131 -1.77 2.05 -8.29
N PRO A 132 -0.96 1.01 -8.46
CA PRO A 132 0.44 1.21 -8.75
C PRO A 132 0.64 1.95 -10.07
N GLU A 133 1.48 2.97 -10.06
CA GLU A 133 1.85 3.73 -11.26
C GLU A 133 3.22 3.31 -11.78
N LYS A 134 4.17 3.09 -10.87
CA LYS A 134 5.56 2.78 -11.19
C LYS A 134 6.13 1.69 -10.31
N ILE A 135 7.13 1.00 -10.85
CA ILE A 135 7.87 -0.05 -10.15
C ILE A 135 9.36 0.19 -10.24
N ARG A 136 10.09 -0.07 -9.14
CA ARG A 136 11.55 -0.13 -9.13
C ARG A 136 12.03 -1.17 -8.12
N GLN A 137 12.72 -2.21 -8.56
CA GLN A 137 13.52 -3.12 -7.71
C GLN A 137 12.84 -3.49 -6.37
N GLY A 138 11.60 -4.01 -6.42
CA GLY A 138 10.87 -4.38 -5.21
C GLY A 138 10.00 -3.31 -4.56
N TYR A 139 10.14 -2.07 -5.00
CA TYR A 139 9.31 -0.94 -4.61
C TYR A 139 8.25 -0.64 -5.66
N MET A 140 7.10 -0.16 -5.19
CA MET A 140 5.94 0.14 -5.99
C MET A 140 5.37 1.51 -5.61
N LYS A 141 5.27 2.43 -6.57
CA LYS A 141 4.63 3.72 -6.41
C LYS A 141 3.12 3.55 -6.48
N LEU A 142 2.38 3.92 -5.44
CA LEU A 142 0.91 3.90 -5.39
C LEU A 142 0.42 5.35 -5.43
N GLY A 143 0.22 5.92 -6.62
CA GLY A 143 -0.12 7.34 -6.76
C GLY A 143 1.03 8.30 -6.40
N HIS A 144 0.72 9.58 -6.23
CA HIS A 144 1.71 10.64 -6.02
C HIS A 144 2.51 10.54 -4.71
N TYR A 145 1.92 9.93 -3.68
CA TYR A 145 2.38 10.10 -2.30
C TYR A 145 2.71 8.81 -1.54
N PHE A 146 2.43 7.64 -2.11
CA PHE A 146 2.70 6.36 -1.45
C PHE A 146 3.70 5.50 -2.22
N VAL A 147 4.49 4.74 -1.46
CA VAL A 147 5.38 3.71 -1.96
C VAL A 147 5.26 2.47 -1.09
N ALA A 148 5.09 1.29 -1.67
CA ALA A 148 5.11 0.02 -0.96
C ALA A 148 6.35 -0.79 -1.34
N GLU A 149 6.94 -1.50 -0.37
CA GLU A 149 8.03 -2.46 -0.58
C GLU A 149 7.49 -3.88 -0.39
N ILE A 150 7.75 -4.73 -1.37
CA ILE A 150 7.30 -6.12 -1.37
C ILE A 150 8.32 -6.96 -0.59
N ALA A 151 7.88 -7.80 0.34
CA ALA A 151 8.76 -8.57 1.21
C ALA A 151 9.76 -9.47 0.45
N GLU A 152 9.36 -9.93 -0.73
CA GLU A 152 10.16 -10.80 -1.60
C GLU A 152 11.12 -10.05 -2.53
N ALA A 153 11.12 -8.71 -2.50
CA ALA A 153 11.99 -7.83 -3.28
C ALA A 153 13.48 -8.17 -3.16
N ASN A 154 13.91 -8.56 -1.95
CA ASN A 154 15.30 -8.87 -1.65
C ASN A 154 15.77 -10.20 -2.27
N LYS A 155 14.85 -11.00 -2.84
CA LYS A 155 15.21 -12.15 -3.68
C LYS A 155 15.37 -11.65 -5.12
N LEU A 156 16.55 -11.10 -5.37
CA LEU A 156 17.18 -10.52 -6.57
C LEU A 156 16.65 -10.76 -8.01
N ASP A 157 15.56 -11.46 -8.31
CA ASP A 157 15.28 -11.88 -9.69
C ASP A 157 13.86 -11.75 -10.24
N ARG A 158 12.79 -11.46 -9.47
CA ARG A 158 11.44 -11.58 -10.05
C ARG A 158 10.41 -10.57 -9.54
N VAL A 159 10.44 -9.35 -10.11
CA VAL A 159 9.21 -8.55 -10.30
C VAL A 159 8.09 -9.39 -10.98
N ARG A 160 8.54 -10.37 -11.76
CA ARG A 160 7.86 -11.36 -12.61
C ARG A 160 6.81 -12.27 -11.95
N GLN A 161 6.69 -12.27 -10.62
CA GLN A 161 5.76 -13.18 -9.89
C GLN A 161 4.83 -12.45 -8.93
N TRP A 162 4.71 -11.14 -9.06
CA TRP A 162 3.81 -10.40 -8.22
C TRP A 162 2.37 -10.85 -8.48
N SER A 163 1.62 -10.96 -7.39
CA SER A 163 0.21 -11.30 -7.40
C SER A 163 -0.50 -10.38 -6.40
N PRO A 164 -1.83 -10.30 -6.43
CA PRO A 164 -2.58 -9.63 -5.37
C PRO A 164 -2.26 -10.15 -3.97
N TYR A 165 -1.70 -11.35 -3.84
CA TYR A 165 -1.35 -11.99 -2.58
C TYR A 165 0.12 -11.79 -2.17
N SER A 166 0.92 -11.07 -2.97
CA SER A 166 2.32 -10.76 -2.64
C SER A 166 2.39 -9.96 -1.34
N GLN A 167 3.19 -10.44 -0.39
CA GLN A 167 3.32 -9.84 0.93
C GLN A 167 4.04 -8.48 0.85
N ILE A 168 3.52 -7.51 1.59
CA ILE A 168 4.10 -6.18 1.72
C ILE A 168 4.87 -6.11 3.05
N ASN A 169 6.15 -5.76 2.97
CA ASN A 169 7.01 -5.64 4.15
C ASN A 169 7.01 -4.22 4.72
N SER A 170 6.93 -3.22 3.84
CA SER A 170 6.90 -1.83 4.25
C SER A 170 5.97 -0.99 3.37
N VAL A 171 5.37 0.04 3.96
CA VAL A 171 4.56 1.04 3.27
C VAL A 171 5.04 2.40 3.70
N SER A 172 5.37 3.26 2.76
CA SER A 172 5.84 4.62 2.97
C SER A 172 4.87 5.61 2.35
N MET A 173 4.68 6.74 3.01
CA MET A 173 3.92 7.87 2.52
C MET A 173 4.63 9.18 2.84
N GLY A 174 4.47 10.19 2.01
CA GLY A 174 5.15 11.48 2.21
C GLY A 174 4.80 12.50 1.14
N LYS A 175 5.52 13.62 1.13
CA LYS A 175 5.47 14.55 0.00
C LYS A 175 5.93 13.84 -1.28
N GLU A 176 5.37 14.25 -2.43
CA GLU A 176 5.65 13.75 -3.79
C GLU A 176 6.87 12.82 -3.87
N MET A 177 6.58 11.52 -3.96
CA MET A 177 7.63 10.52 -4.05
C MET A 177 7.98 10.31 -5.51
N ASP A 178 9.13 10.84 -5.92
CA ASP A 178 9.69 10.60 -7.24
C ASP A 178 10.37 9.23 -7.28
N LEU A 179 9.57 8.20 -7.56
CA LEU A 179 10.13 6.94 -8.01
C LEU A 179 10.46 7.03 -9.50
N LEU A 180 11.76 7.07 -9.78
CA LEU A 180 12.32 6.71 -11.07
C LEU A 180 12.18 5.19 -11.23
N GLY A 181 11.22 4.76 -12.04
CA GLY A 181 10.88 3.37 -12.25
C GLY A 181 10.10 3.18 -13.55
N ASN A 182 9.90 1.93 -13.93
CA ASN A 182 9.11 1.57 -15.12
C ASN A 182 7.62 1.64 -14.80
N SER A 183 6.77 1.82 -15.80
CA SER A 183 5.33 1.91 -15.59
C SER A 183 4.77 0.56 -15.11
N TRP A 184 3.80 0.60 -14.20
CA TRP A 184 3.06 -0.60 -13.84
C TRP A 184 2.05 -0.98 -14.92
N HIS A 185 2.07 -2.25 -15.33
CA HIS A 185 1.16 -2.80 -16.34
C HIS A 185 0.25 -3.90 -15.77
N GLY A 186 0.04 -3.90 -14.45
CA GLY A 186 -0.69 -4.97 -13.77
C GLY A 186 0.12 -6.25 -13.63
N PHE A 187 -0.58 -7.34 -13.34
CA PHE A 187 -0.01 -8.69 -13.17
C PHE A 187 0.17 -9.40 -14.53
N VAL A 188 0.79 -8.72 -15.50
CA VAL A 188 1.05 -9.31 -16.83
C VAL A 188 2.27 -10.24 -16.77
N PRO A 189 2.29 -11.34 -17.55
CA PRO A 189 3.46 -12.20 -17.64
C PRO A 189 4.64 -11.46 -18.28
N ASP A 190 5.86 -11.90 -17.98
CA ASP A 190 7.11 -11.23 -18.37
C ASP A 190 7.21 -10.91 -19.85
N TRP A 191 6.90 -11.87 -20.71
CA TRP A 191 6.98 -11.70 -22.15
C TRP A 191 6.08 -10.55 -22.61
N ARG A 192 4.94 -10.34 -21.95
CA ARG A 192 4.02 -9.26 -22.26
C ARG A 192 4.52 -7.95 -21.66
N TYR A 193 5.07 -7.98 -20.45
CA TYR A 193 5.68 -6.81 -19.85
C TYR A 193 6.84 -6.28 -20.71
N CYS A 194 7.72 -7.14 -21.21
CA CYS A 194 8.83 -6.77 -22.10
C CYS A 194 8.38 -6.21 -23.46
N GLN A 195 7.18 -6.55 -23.93
CA GLN A 195 6.59 -5.89 -25.09
C GLN A 195 6.12 -4.46 -24.79
N LEU A 196 5.68 -4.20 -23.55
CA LEU A 196 5.17 -2.90 -23.11
C LEU A 196 6.29 -1.96 -22.64
N GLU A 197 7.33 -2.51 -22.02
CA GLU A 197 8.51 -1.80 -21.49
C GLU A 197 9.81 -2.44 -22.01
N PRO A 198 10.17 -2.28 -23.31
CA PRO A 198 11.34 -2.95 -23.89
C PRO A 198 12.67 -2.53 -23.26
N SER A 199 12.73 -1.37 -22.62
CA SER A 199 13.90 -0.86 -21.89
C SER A 199 14.06 -1.44 -20.48
N TYR A 200 13.16 -2.33 -20.05
CA TYR A 200 13.27 -2.95 -18.74
C TYR A 200 14.50 -3.87 -18.67
N VAL A 201 15.31 -3.70 -17.62
CA VAL A 201 16.65 -4.30 -17.50
C VAL A 201 16.66 -5.83 -17.59
N ASP A 202 15.56 -6.49 -17.22
CA ASP A 202 15.48 -7.95 -17.24
C ASP A 202 14.91 -8.52 -18.55
N CYS A 203 14.60 -7.67 -19.54
CA CYS A 203 14.11 -8.14 -20.83
C CYS A 203 15.25 -8.72 -21.67
N PRO A 204 15.03 -9.87 -22.33
CA PRO A 204 16.02 -10.43 -23.24
C PRO A 204 16.29 -9.43 -24.37
N GLN A 205 17.57 -9.11 -24.60
CA GLN A 205 18.04 -8.28 -25.71
C GLN A 205 18.12 -9.08 -27.01
#